data_AF-D7CSM4-F1
#
_entry.id   AF-D7CSM4-F1
#
_cell.length_a   1.000
_cell.length_b   1.000
_cell.length_c   1.000
_cell.angle_alpha   90.00
_cell.angle_beta   90.00
_cell.angle_gamma   90.00
#
_symmetry.space_group_name_H-M   'P 1'
#
loop_
_entity.id
_entity.type
_entity.pdbx_description
1 polymer ?
#
loop_
_entity_poly.entity_id
_entity_poly.type
_entity_poly.pdbx_seq_one_letter_code
_entity_poly.pdbx_strand_id
1 'polypeptide(L)'
;MSHTTRRRVRTLEELRPLFRDGRYRLGPHALKHAACEGFAEKDVVAAALFGHELVRYTEDERLLVLGYIHPSPQVQIPLHVVLEYARPRWVDVVTAFIPEKPHHAVSRRRLAELLRYDQPPTRRQAARGVRWGGAPLKSP
;
A
#
# COMPACT_ATOMS: atom_id res chain seq x y z
N MET A 1 -13.71 -20.09 -23.34
CA MET A 1 -14.79 -19.78 -22.37
C MET A 1 -14.28 -18.71 -21.41
N SER A 2 -14.56 -17.45 -21.73
CA SER A 2 -14.14 -16.30 -20.92
C SER A 2 -15.00 -16.27 -19.66
N HIS A 3 -14.42 -16.63 -18.51
CA HIS A 3 -15.07 -16.42 -17.23
C HIS A 3 -15.09 -14.91 -16.98
N THR A 4 -16.24 -14.27 -17.21
CA THR A 4 -16.46 -12.89 -16.78
C THR A 4 -16.51 -12.91 -15.26
N THR A 5 -15.36 -12.76 -14.60
CA THR A 5 -15.28 -12.61 -13.16
C THR A 5 -16.02 -11.32 -12.82
N ARG A 6 -17.23 -11.44 -12.25
CA ARG A 6 -17.99 -10.30 -11.74
C ARG A 6 -17.15 -9.64 -10.66
N ARG A 7 -16.67 -8.41 -10.93
CA ARG A 7 -15.92 -7.61 -9.95
C ARG A 7 -16.75 -7.49 -8.69
N ARG A 8 -16.16 -7.82 -7.55
CA ARG A 8 -16.86 -7.79 -6.27
C ARG A 8 -16.64 -6.43 -5.68
N VAL A 9 -17.69 -5.69 -5.36
CA VAL A 9 -17.55 -4.49 -4.52
C VAL A 9 -17.57 -4.95 -3.07
N ARG A 10 -16.51 -4.68 -2.32
CA ARG A 10 -16.43 -4.96 -0.89
C ARG A 10 -16.25 -3.68 -0.09
N THR A 11 -16.82 -3.67 1.10
CA THR A 11 -16.73 -2.62 2.11
C THR A 11 -15.61 -2.92 3.11
N LEU A 12 -15.16 -1.90 3.85
CA LEU A 12 -14.16 -2.12 4.91
C LEU A 12 -14.63 -3.14 5.95
N GLU A 13 -15.91 -3.09 6.36
CA GLU A 13 -16.47 -4.01 7.35
C GLU A 13 -16.36 -5.48 6.90
N GLU A 14 -16.60 -5.76 5.62
CA GLU A 14 -16.45 -7.11 5.06
C GLU A 14 -14.99 -7.58 4.97
N LEU A 15 -14.02 -6.67 5.02
CA LEU A 15 -12.59 -6.99 5.02
C LEU A 15 -12.03 -7.18 6.43
N ARG A 16 -12.62 -6.58 7.47
CA ARG A 16 -12.15 -6.66 8.86
C ARG A 16 -11.90 -8.08 9.37
N PRO A 17 -12.77 -9.10 9.11
CA PRO A 17 -12.48 -10.47 9.51
C PRO A 17 -11.17 -11.01 8.94
N LEU A 18 -10.81 -10.62 7.70
CA LEU A 18 -9.54 -11.03 7.09
C LEU A 18 -8.33 -10.46 7.84
N PHE A 19 -8.42 -9.22 8.34
CA PHE A 19 -7.37 -8.63 9.16
C PHE A 19 -7.28 -9.27 10.55
N ARG A 20 -8.41 -9.54 11.20
CA ARG A 20 -8.45 -10.25 12.50
C ARG A 20 -7.81 -11.63 12.40
N ASP A 21 -8.01 -12.32 11.27
CA ASP A 21 -7.47 -13.66 11.03
C ASP A 21 -6.04 -13.66 10.47
N GLY A 22 -5.38 -12.50 10.33
CA GLY A 22 -4.03 -12.40 9.74
C GLY A 22 -3.98 -12.71 8.24
N ARG A 23 -5.13 -12.70 7.54
CA ARG A 23 -5.27 -12.99 6.11
C ARG A 23 -5.07 -11.75 5.24
N TYR A 24 -3.93 -11.08 5.44
CA TYR A 24 -3.49 -9.94 4.64
C TYR A 24 -2.01 -10.04 4.27
N ARG A 25 -1.57 -9.22 3.32
CA ARG A 25 -0.16 -9.12 2.91
C ARG A 25 0.23 -7.66 2.76
N LEU A 26 1.38 -7.27 3.30
CA LEU A 26 1.97 -5.97 3.00
C LEU A 26 2.70 -6.01 1.66
N GLY A 27 2.31 -5.12 0.75
CA GLY A 27 2.99 -4.93 -0.53
C GLY A 27 4.36 -4.27 -0.37
N PRO A 28 5.29 -4.45 -1.33
CA PRO A 28 6.62 -3.83 -1.27
C PRO A 28 6.57 -2.30 -1.09
N HIS A 29 5.59 -1.66 -1.71
CA HIS A 29 5.38 -0.22 -1.61
C HIS A 29 4.95 0.19 -0.20
N ALA A 30 3.99 -0.53 0.42
CA ALA A 30 3.61 -0.31 1.81
C ALA A 30 4.79 -0.48 2.77
N LEU A 31 5.64 -1.49 2.57
CA LEU A 31 6.84 -1.72 3.38
C LEU A 31 7.85 -0.58 3.24
N LYS A 32 8.05 -0.05 2.03
CA LYS A 32 8.93 1.08 1.80
C LYS A 32 8.44 2.34 2.54
N HIS A 33 7.16 2.68 2.40
CA HIS A 33 6.60 3.82 3.12
C HIS A 33 6.64 3.63 4.63
N ALA A 34 6.37 2.43 5.14
CA ALA A 34 6.50 2.12 6.57
C ALA A 34 7.90 2.48 7.10
N ALA A 35 8.94 2.08 6.36
CA ALA A 35 10.33 2.38 6.71
C ALA A 35 10.67 3.88 6.58
N CYS A 36 10.18 4.56 5.54
CA CYS A 36 10.50 5.96 5.29
C CYS A 36 9.72 6.94 6.18
N GLU A 37 8.50 6.60 6.57
CA GLU A 37 7.57 7.49 7.27
C GLU A 37 7.37 7.13 8.74
N GLY A 38 7.96 6.02 9.20
CA GLY A 38 8.04 5.68 10.62
C GLY A 38 6.78 5.05 11.21
N PHE A 39 5.99 4.34 10.40
CA PHE A 39 4.87 3.53 10.87
C PHE A 39 5.16 2.03 10.74
N ALA A 40 4.45 1.21 11.51
CA ALA A 40 4.64 -0.23 11.52
C ALA A 40 3.41 -0.98 10.99
N GLU A 41 3.57 -2.29 10.75
CA GLU A 41 2.48 -3.17 10.33
C GLU A 41 1.27 -3.10 11.27
N LYS A 42 1.50 -3.03 12.58
CA LYS A 42 0.42 -2.90 13.58
C LYS A 42 -0.44 -1.66 13.35
N ASP A 43 0.12 -0.57 12.83
CA ASP A 43 -0.61 0.68 12.57
C ASP A 43 -1.48 0.55 11.32
N VAL A 44 -0.96 -0.15 10.30
CA VAL A 44 -1.73 -0.53 9.11
C VAL A 44 -2.91 -1.43 9.47
N VAL A 45 -2.67 -2.44 10.31
CA VAL A 45 -3.72 -3.34 10.80
C VAL A 45 -4.75 -2.58 11.63
N ALA A 46 -4.30 -1.70 12.54
CA ALA A 46 -5.19 -0.86 13.32
C ALA A 46 -6.05 0.04 12.43
N ALA A 47 -5.48 0.63 11.38
CA ALA A 47 -6.23 1.40 10.39
C ALA A 47 -7.31 0.54 9.71
N ALA A 48 -6.99 -0.68 9.28
CA ALA A 48 -7.97 -1.57 8.67
C ALA A 48 -9.08 -2.03 9.64
N LEU A 49 -8.75 -2.21 10.92
CA LEU A 49 -9.70 -2.69 11.93
C LEU A 49 -10.59 -1.57 12.49
N PHE A 50 -10.07 -0.36 12.66
CA PHE A 50 -10.73 0.70 13.42
C PHE A 50 -10.90 2.01 12.63
N GLY A 51 -10.25 2.13 11.46
CA GLY A 51 -10.33 3.31 10.61
C GLY A 51 -11.65 3.42 9.85
N HIS A 52 -11.70 4.47 9.03
CA HIS A 52 -12.86 4.85 8.23
C HIS A 52 -12.58 4.69 6.74
N GLU A 53 -13.54 4.13 6.02
CA GLU A 53 -13.51 4.11 4.56
C GLU A 53 -13.66 5.53 4.01
N LEU A 54 -12.70 5.99 3.20
CA LEU A 54 -12.78 7.27 2.49
C LEU A 54 -13.29 7.10 1.06
N VAL A 55 -12.80 6.10 0.34
CA VAL A 55 -13.08 5.91 -1.09
C VAL A 55 -13.08 4.42 -1.43
N ARG A 56 -13.96 4.01 -2.34
CA ARG A 56 -13.87 2.73 -3.06
C ARG A 56 -13.52 2.97 -4.52
N TYR A 57 -12.40 2.40 -4.97
CA TYR A 57 -12.03 2.37 -6.39
C TYR A 57 -12.51 1.03 -6.98
N THR A 58 -13.79 0.99 -7.35
CA THR A 58 -14.46 -0.25 -7.78
C THR A 58 -13.82 -0.88 -9.02
N GLU A 59 -13.16 -0.06 -9.84
CA GLU A 59 -12.48 -0.50 -11.06
C GLU A 59 -11.18 -1.25 -10.80
N ASP A 60 -10.58 -1.05 -9.62
CA ASP A 60 -9.33 -1.69 -9.21
C ASP A 60 -9.56 -2.69 -8.07
N GLU A 61 -10.81 -2.88 -7.63
CA GLU A 61 -11.16 -3.66 -6.43
C GLU A 61 -10.35 -3.19 -5.21
N ARG A 62 -10.30 -1.85 -5.05
CA ARG A 62 -9.53 -1.17 -4.00
C ARG A 62 -10.37 -0.29 -3.10
N LEU A 63 -9.85 -0.05 -1.90
CA LEU A 63 -10.46 0.79 -0.87
C LEU A 63 -9.38 1.64 -0.20
N LEU A 64 -9.64 2.93 -0.06
CA LEU A 64 -8.82 3.86 0.73
C LEU A 64 -9.41 3.96 2.13
N VAL A 65 -8.60 3.63 3.13
CA VAL A 65 -8.94 3.73 4.55
C VAL A 65 -8.15 4.88 5.17
N LEU A 66 -8.80 5.68 6.00
CA LEU A 66 -8.16 6.58 6.95
C LEU A 66 -8.14 5.92 8.33
N GLY A 67 -6.94 5.61 8.81
CA GLY A 67 -6.69 5.26 10.20
C GLY A 67 -5.75 6.27 10.86
N TYR A 68 -5.25 5.91 12.05
CA TYR A 68 -4.38 6.75 12.84
C TYR A 68 -3.30 5.94 13.54
N ILE A 69 -2.06 6.44 13.49
CA ILE A 69 -0.93 5.99 14.29
C ILE A 69 -0.99 6.75 15.62
N HIS A 70 -0.75 6.04 16.72
CA HIS A 70 -0.78 6.59 18.07
C HIS A 70 0.57 6.36 18.75
N PRO A 71 1.58 7.20 18.49
CA PRO A 71 2.89 7.05 19.13
C PRO A 71 2.83 7.37 20.64
N SER A 72 1.84 8.16 21.07
CA SER A 72 1.51 8.43 22.46
C SER A 72 0.00 8.70 22.60
N PRO A 73 -0.58 8.68 23.82
CA PRO A 73 -2.02 8.90 24.01
C PRO A 73 -2.56 10.24 23.50
N GLN A 74 -1.72 11.27 23.40
CA GLN A 74 -2.11 12.63 23.01
C GLN A 74 -1.85 12.94 21.54
N VAL A 75 -1.16 12.05 20.82
CA VAL A 75 -0.74 12.29 19.44
C VAL A 75 -1.45 11.30 18.52
N GLN A 76 -2.12 11.84 17.51
CA GLN A 76 -2.75 11.08 16.45
C GLN A 76 -2.17 11.52 15.12
N ILE A 77 -1.53 10.60 14.41
CA ILE A 77 -0.97 10.85 13.09
C ILE A 77 -1.85 10.12 12.06
N PRO A 78 -2.41 10.82 11.07
CA PRO A 78 -3.27 10.20 10.07
C PRO A 78 -2.48 9.20 9.21
N LEU A 79 -3.12 8.10 8.86
CA LEU A 79 -2.55 7.07 8.00
C LEU A 79 -3.57 6.70 6.92
N HIS A 80 -3.22 6.94 5.66
CA HIS A 80 -3.95 6.41 4.52
C HIS A 80 -3.45 5.00 4.22
N VAL A 81 -4.37 4.05 4.09
CA VAL A 81 -4.08 2.66 3.75
C VAL A 81 -4.91 2.25 2.55
N VAL A 82 -4.26 1.74 1.51
CA VAL A 82 -4.92 1.28 0.29
C VAL A 82 -4.98 -0.25 0.31
N LEU A 83 -6.20 -0.77 0.38
CA LEU A 83 -6.51 -2.18 0.40
C LEU A 83 -6.94 -2.63 -0.99
N GLU A 84 -6.43 -3.76 -1.47
CA GLU A 84 -6.90 -4.46 -2.66
C GLU A 84 -7.51 -5.81 -2.26
N TYR A 85 -8.71 -6.09 -2.78
CA TYR A 85 -9.52 -7.25 -2.39
C TYR A 85 -9.96 -8.11 -3.59
N ALA A 86 -9.24 -8.00 -4.72
CA ALA A 86 -9.46 -8.84 -5.89
C ALA A 86 -9.39 -10.35 -5.58
N ARG A 87 -8.61 -10.73 -4.55
CA ARG A 87 -8.53 -12.11 -4.05
C ARG A 87 -9.58 -12.34 -2.95
N PRO A 88 -10.51 -13.32 -3.09
CA PRO A 88 -11.62 -13.46 -2.15
C PRO A 88 -11.26 -13.69 -0.68
N ARG A 89 -10.13 -14.38 -0.41
CA ARG A 89 -9.73 -14.85 0.93
C ARG A 89 -8.55 -14.08 1.53
N TRP A 90 -8.05 -13.06 0.84
CA TRP A 90 -6.85 -12.32 1.22
C TRP A 90 -7.04 -10.84 0.89
N VAL A 91 -6.46 -9.96 1.70
CA VAL A 91 -6.34 -8.53 1.38
C VAL A 91 -4.89 -8.19 1.13
N ASP A 92 -4.60 -7.51 0.02
CA ASP A 92 -3.28 -6.92 -0.20
C ASP A 92 -3.30 -5.46 0.25
N VAL A 93 -2.41 -5.10 1.17
CA VAL A 93 -2.13 -3.71 1.47
C VAL A 93 -1.17 -3.21 0.40
N VAL A 94 -1.71 -2.54 -0.61
CA VAL A 94 -0.96 -2.13 -1.80
C VAL A 94 0.00 -1.00 -1.44
N THR A 95 -0.46 -0.03 -0.65
CA THR A 95 0.38 1.03 -0.07
C THR A 95 -0.24 1.55 1.23
N ALA A 96 0.57 2.20 2.05
CA ALA A 96 0.14 3.04 3.17
C ALA A 96 1.05 4.27 3.24
N PHE A 97 0.53 5.43 3.64
CA PHE A 97 1.30 6.68 3.75
C PHE A 97 0.59 7.69 4.68
N ILE A 98 1.35 8.62 5.26
CA ILE A 98 0.88 9.74 6.07
C ILE A 98 0.46 10.87 5.11
N PRO A 99 -0.85 11.18 5.00
CA PRO A 99 -1.32 12.20 4.07
C PRO A 99 -1.12 13.62 4.62
N GLU A 100 -0.81 14.58 3.74
CA GLU A 100 -0.83 16.01 4.09
C GLU A 100 -2.26 16.50 4.40
N LYS A 101 -3.27 15.93 3.72
CA LYS A 101 -4.69 16.28 3.86
C LYS A 101 -5.50 15.02 4.22
N PRO A 102 -5.72 14.74 5.52
CA PRO A 102 -6.19 13.42 5.98
C PRO A 102 -7.58 13.03 5.50
N HIS A 103 -8.51 13.98 5.45
CA HIS A 103 -9.90 13.72 5.05
C HIS A 103 -10.11 13.84 3.53
N HIS A 104 -9.05 14.13 2.77
CA HIS A 104 -9.15 14.25 1.32
C HIS A 104 -8.93 12.90 0.64
N ALA A 105 -9.95 12.45 -0.08
CA ALA A 105 -9.86 11.36 -1.03
C ALA A 105 -8.79 11.66 -2.09
N VAL A 106 -7.90 10.70 -2.33
CA VAL A 106 -6.95 10.76 -3.44
C VAL A 106 -7.64 10.26 -4.72
N SER A 107 -7.45 10.94 -5.85
CA SER A 107 -8.01 10.48 -7.12
C SER A 107 -7.38 9.16 -7.57
N ARG A 108 -8.12 8.34 -8.34
CA ARG A 108 -7.59 7.09 -8.90
C ARG A 108 -6.30 7.30 -9.70
N ARG A 109 -6.23 8.38 -10.49
CA ARG A 109 -5.02 8.78 -11.24
C ARG A 109 -3.85 9.06 -10.30
N ARG A 110 -4.06 9.84 -9.25
CA ARG A 110 -3.01 10.18 -8.28
C ARG A 110 -2.55 8.94 -7.50
N LEU A 111 -3.47 8.05 -7.14
CA LEU A 111 -3.12 6.76 -6.55
C LEU A 111 -2.26 5.91 -7.50
N ALA A 112 -2.64 5.84 -8.78
CA ALA A 112 -1.83 5.12 -9.77
C ALA A 112 -0.44 5.74 -9.96
N GLU A 113 -0.32 7.07 -9.88
CA GLU A 113 0.97 7.77 -9.90
C GLU A 113 1.82 7.40 -8.68
N LEU A 114 1.26 7.46 -7.46
CA LEU A 114 1.95 7.04 -6.24
C LEU A 114 2.53 5.63 -6.40
N LEU A 115 1.69 4.68 -6.83
CA LEU A 115 2.10 3.27 -7.02
C LEU A 115 3.13 3.04 -8.14
N ARG A 116 3.27 3.97 -9.10
CA ARG A 116 4.19 3.85 -10.24
C ARG A 116 5.62 4.22 -9.90
N TYR A 117 5.81 5.26 -9.08
CA TYR A 117 7.15 5.79 -8.79
C TYR A 117 8.01 4.86 -7.93
N ASP A 118 7.38 3.87 -7.28
CA ASP A 118 8.03 2.96 -6.34
C ASP A 118 8.05 1.50 -6.80
N GLN A 119 7.78 1.24 -8.08
CA GLN A 119 8.09 -0.08 -8.63
C GLN A 119 9.62 -0.26 -8.67
N PRO A 120 10.17 -1.34 -8.07
CA PRO A 120 11.58 -1.65 -8.29
C PRO A 120 11.81 -1.83 -9.81
N PRO A 121 12.96 -1.36 -10.35
CA PRO A 121 13.25 -1.56 -11.76
C PRO A 121 13.13 -3.04 -12.08
N THR A 122 12.46 -3.36 -13.18
CA THR A 122 12.31 -4.75 -13.60
C THR A 122 13.70 -5.39 -13.75
N ARG A 123 13.83 -6.72 -13.55
CA ARG A 123 15.10 -7.44 -13.69
C ARG A 123 15.81 -7.15 -15.03
N ARG A 124 15.05 -6.82 -16.09
CA ARG A 124 15.55 -6.38 -17.40
C ARG A 124 16.14 -4.97 -17.42
N GLN A 125 15.62 -4.04 -16.61
CA GLN A 125 16.13 -2.68 -16.47
C GLN A 125 17.33 -2.62 -15.52
N ALA A 126 17.32 -3.41 -14.44
CA ALA A 126 18.46 -3.53 -13.52
C ALA A 126 19.72 -4.06 -14.23
N ALA A 127 19.56 -5.01 -15.17
CA ALA A 127 20.66 -5.54 -15.99
C ALA A 127 21.23 -4.54 -17.03
N ARG A 128 20.52 -3.44 -17.32
CA ARG A 128 20.98 -2.38 -18.23
C ARG A 128 21.61 -1.18 -17.52
N GLY A 129 21.41 -1.06 -16.21
CA GLY A 129 21.84 0.09 -15.41
C GLY A 129 23.24 -0.01 -14.79
N VAL A 130 23.95 -1.13 -14.98
CA VAL A 130 25.28 -1.32 -14.38
C VAL A 130 26.34 -1.25 -15.46
N ARG A 131 26.85 -0.04 -15.72
CA ARG A 131 28.16 0.16 -16.35
C ARG A 131 29.09 0.72 -15.27
N TRP A 132 29.72 -0.17 -14.51
CA TRP A 132 30.82 0.22 -13.62
C TRP A 132 31.98 0.71 -14.49
N GLY A 133 32.13 2.03 -14.60
CA GLY A 133 33.38 2.66 -15.01
C GLY A 133 34.37 2.57 -13.86
N GLY A 134 35.04 1.44 -13.73
CA GLY A 134 36.19 1.28 -12.84
C GLY A 134 37.46 1.23 -13.68
N ALA A 135 38.24 2.32 -13.68
CA ALA A 135 39.59 2.32 -14.24
C ALA A 135 40.46 1.30 -13.48
N PRO A 136 41.39 0.58 -14.15
CA PRO A 136 42.26 -0.36 -13.47
C PRO A 136 43.26 0.40 -12.61
N LEU A 137 43.23 0.14 -11.29
CA LEU A 137 44.33 0.43 -10.39
C LEU A 137 45.54 -0.40 -10.85
N LYS A 138 46.57 0.28 -11.38
CA LYS A 138 47.89 -0.33 -11.53
C LYS A 138 48.50 -0.46 -10.14
N SER A 139 48.75 -1.69 -9.70
CA SER A 139 49.57 -2.01 -8.54
C SER A 139 51.06 -1.75 -8.85
N PRO A 140 51.87 -1.41 -7.83
CA PRO A 140 53.29 -1.07 -7.99
C PRO A 140 54.15 -2.26 -8.44
#